data_AF-A0A2Z4USI7-F1
#
_entry.id   AF-A0A2Z4USI7-F1
#
_cell.length_a   1.000
_cell.length_b   1.000
_cell.length_c   1.000
_cell.angle_alpha   90.00
_cell.angle_beta   90.00
_cell.angle_gamma   90.00
#
_symmetry.space_group_name_H-M   'P 1'
#
loop_
_entity.id
_entity.type
_entity.pdbx_description
1 polymer ?
#
loop_
_entity_poly.entity_id
_entity_poly.type
_entity_poly.pdbx_seq_one_letter_code
_entity_poly.pdbx_strand_id
1 'polypeptide(L)'
;MEFYEIKPNSAEGREAARAKVETFLSLVDFLAVDRPDFKKYEKGTRFNPDRTITFYQRNYLGIVPCKASLHYRRATEPEIAEGVIVYEICAEVDGELLESFAKAIIVSAVIAALAALAAAAVIIFGGGVLGPAVLVFNSPMGGSVGPSGDNDPQDVRYVQALLNDWRASTGGSLIAIDGSFSEESAGALSDFQSVAGLEDTAGSLTPGDPTETELESTHLNNLMAAADLSEFRPEGLGDVVFGPDPDGVDTELEEEQDLQTAFNTFVQQYLQDLRNVV
;
A
#
# COMPACT_ATOMS: atom_id res chain seq x y z
N MET A 1 -25.99 -13.52 -17.78
CA MET A 1 -24.58 -13.12 -17.54
C MET A 1 -24.25 -13.48 -16.11
N GLU A 2 -22.97 -13.68 -15.79
CA GLU A 2 -22.57 -14.05 -14.43
C GLU A 2 -22.09 -12.83 -13.65
N PHE A 3 -22.47 -12.76 -12.39
CA PHE A 3 -22.05 -11.72 -11.45
C PHE A 3 -21.15 -12.33 -10.36
N TYR A 4 -20.08 -11.61 -10.01
CA TYR A 4 -19.19 -11.96 -8.92
C TYR A 4 -19.01 -10.75 -8.01
N GLU A 5 -19.11 -10.98 -6.71
CA GLU A 5 -18.67 -10.04 -5.68
C GLU A 5 -17.30 -10.49 -5.15
N ILE A 6 -16.39 -9.53 -4.99
CA ILE A 6 -15.04 -9.77 -4.47
C ILE A 6 -14.94 -9.16 -3.08
N LYS A 7 -14.53 -9.93 -2.07
CA LYS A 7 -14.40 -9.45 -0.68
C LYS A 7 -13.20 -10.05 0.06
N PRO A 8 -12.74 -9.41 1.16
CA PRO A 8 -11.77 -10.02 2.05
C PRO A 8 -12.25 -11.38 2.57
N ASN A 9 -11.33 -12.33 2.76
CA ASN A 9 -11.59 -13.63 3.37
C ASN A 9 -11.77 -13.53 4.91
N SER A 10 -12.66 -12.64 5.36
CA SER A 10 -13.04 -12.46 6.76
C SER A 10 -14.51 -12.84 6.97
N ALA A 11 -14.92 -13.07 8.23
CA ALA A 11 -16.32 -13.36 8.53
C ALA A 11 -17.25 -12.22 8.05
N GLU A 12 -16.88 -10.97 8.37
CA GLU A 12 -17.61 -9.77 7.94
C GLU A 12 -17.58 -9.60 6.41
N GLY A 13 -16.43 -9.83 5.78
CA GLY A 13 -16.29 -9.73 4.31
C GLY A 13 -17.18 -10.75 3.59
N ARG A 14 -17.22 -11.99 4.08
CA ARG A 14 -18.10 -13.05 3.55
C ARG A 14 -19.58 -12.71 3.76
N GLU A 15 -19.96 -12.18 4.91
CA GLU A 15 -21.33 -11.75 5.18
C GLU A 15 -21.76 -10.57 4.28
N ALA A 16 -20.90 -9.57 4.14
CA ALA A 16 -21.13 -8.43 3.24
C ALA A 16 -21.24 -8.86 1.77
N ALA A 17 -20.41 -9.80 1.32
CA ALA A 17 -20.50 -10.38 -0.01
C ALA A 17 -21.88 -11.05 -0.22
N ARG A 18 -22.30 -11.89 0.73
CA ARG A 18 -23.61 -12.56 0.67
C ARG A 18 -24.74 -11.54 0.54
N ALA A 19 -24.76 -10.55 1.43
CA ALA A 19 -25.79 -9.53 1.45
C ALA A 19 -25.86 -8.76 0.12
N LYS A 20 -24.71 -8.41 -0.47
CA LYS A 20 -24.64 -7.67 -1.73
C LYS A 20 -25.06 -8.51 -2.93
N VAL A 21 -24.63 -9.78 -3.02
CA VAL A 21 -25.08 -10.70 -4.08
C VAL A 21 -26.59 -10.88 -4.02
N GLU A 22 -27.17 -11.10 -2.84
CA GLU A 22 -28.62 -11.27 -2.66
C GLU A 22 -29.40 -9.99 -3.02
N THR A 23 -28.89 -8.83 -2.60
CA THR A 23 -29.49 -7.53 -2.90
C THR A 23 -29.47 -7.24 -4.41
N PHE A 24 -28.33 -7.47 -5.06
CA PHE A 24 -28.18 -7.27 -6.51
C PHE A 24 -29.12 -8.19 -7.30
N LEU A 25 -29.19 -9.47 -6.96
CA LEU A 25 -30.08 -10.41 -7.66
C LEU A 25 -31.55 -10.05 -7.44
N SER A 26 -31.93 -9.61 -6.24
CA SER A 26 -33.29 -9.15 -5.96
C SER A 26 -33.66 -7.92 -6.78
N LEU A 27 -32.72 -6.99 -6.96
CA LEU A 27 -32.90 -5.81 -7.81
C LEU A 27 -33.02 -6.22 -9.29
N VAL A 28 -32.16 -7.11 -9.77
CA VAL A 28 -32.20 -7.65 -11.14
C VAL A 28 -33.54 -8.34 -11.41
N ASP A 29 -34.01 -9.17 -10.50
CA ASP A 29 -35.29 -9.86 -10.63
C ASP A 29 -36.46 -8.86 -10.61
N PHE A 30 -36.42 -7.83 -9.76
CA PHE A 30 -37.41 -6.75 -9.75
C PHE A 30 -37.46 -6.01 -11.09
N LEU A 31 -36.31 -5.60 -11.63
CA LEU A 31 -36.21 -4.90 -12.90
C LEU A 31 -36.66 -5.76 -14.09
N ALA A 32 -36.45 -7.07 -14.02
CA ALA A 32 -36.83 -8.01 -15.07
C ALA A 32 -38.35 -8.22 -15.20
N VAL A 33 -39.15 -7.87 -14.19
CA VAL A 33 -40.62 -8.04 -14.21
C VAL A 33 -41.26 -7.24 -15.36
N ASP A 34 -40.82 -5.99 -15.56
CA ASP A 34 -41.45 -5.06 -16.50
C ASP A 34 -40.62 -4.85 -17.78
N ARG A 35 -39.47 -5.53 -17.90
CA ARG A 35 -38.51 -5.36 -19.00
C ARG A 35 -38.13 -6.73 -19.59
N PRO A 36 -38.87 -7.24 -20.59
CA PRO A 36 -38.58 -8.54 -21.21
C PRO A 36 -37.25 -8.57 -21.98
N ASP A 37 -36.68 -7.41 -22.26
CA ASP A 37 -35.34 -7.21 -22.85
C ASP A 37 -34.22 -7.14 -21.79
N PHE A 38 -34.55 -7.10 -20.50
CA PHE A 38 -33.56 -7.00 -19.43
C PHE A 38 -32.74 -8.28 -19.35
N LYS A 39 -31.42 -8.14 -19.49
CA LYS A 39 -30.54 -9.29 -19.45
C LYS A 39 -30.47 -9.83 -18.02
N LYS A 40 -30.87 -11.08 -17.83
CA LYS A 40 -30.80 -11.76 -16.54
C LYS A 40 -29.34 -11.99 -16.12
N TYR A 41 -29.05 -11.63 -14.87
CA TYR A 41 -27.80 -11.96 -14.20
C TYR A 41 -28.02 -13.14 -13.26
N GLU A 42 -27.02 -13.99 -13.16
CA GLU A 42 -27.00 -15.15 -12.27
C GLU A 42 -25.72 -15.13 -11.43
N LYS A 43 -25.71 -15.86 -10.31
CA LYS A 43 -24.50 -16.04 -9.52
C LYS A 43 -23.41 -16.67 -10.38
N GLY A 44 -22.20 -16.13 -10.29
CA GLY A 44 -21.09 -16.60 -11.09
C GLY A 44 -20.56 -17.97 -10.67
N THR A 45 -20.38 -18.87 -11.63
CA THR A 45 -19.95 -20.26 -11.40
C THR A 45 -18.78 -20.68 -12.29
N ARG A 46 -18.53 -19.98 -13.41
CA ARG A 46 -17.49 -20.37 -14.38
C ARG A 46 -16.08 -19.93 -13.99
N PHE A 47 -15.92 -18.69 -13.54
CA PHE A 47 -14.62 -18.15 -13.12
C PHE A 47 -14.26 -18.71 -11.74
N ASN A 48 -13.34 -19.67 -11.70
CA ASN A 48 -12.89 -20.31 -10.46
C ASN A 48 -11.41 -20.01 -10.21
N PRO A 49 -11.09 -18.79 -9.75
CA PRO A 49 -9.72 -18.46 -9.43
C PRO A 49 -9.26 -19.27 -8.22
N ASP A 50 -7.98 -19.62 -8.24
CA ASP A 50 -7.18 -20.08 -7.11
C ASP A 50 -5.75 -19.68 -7.46
N ARG A 51 -5.42 -18.42 -7.15
CA ARG A 51 -4.22 -17.76 -7.64
C ARG A 51 -3.59 -16.89 -6.58
N THR A 52 -2.27 -16.93 -6.53
CA THR A 52 -1.46 -16.10 -5.66
C THR A 52 -0.61 -15.18 -6.51
N ILE A 53 -0.80 -13.88 -6.33
CA ILE A 53 0.00 -12.83 -6.97
C ILE A 53 0.98 -12.33 -5.92
N THR A 54 2.28 -12.47 -6.18
CA THR A 54 3.30 -11.86 -5.32
C THR A 54 3.50 -10.43 -5.78
N PHE A 55 3.20 -9.47 -4.91
CA PHE A 55 3.35 -8.05 -5.23
C PHE A 55 4.52 -7.40 -4.52
N TYR A 56 5.19 -8.09 -3.61
CA TYR A 56 6.39 -7.58 -2.97
C TYR A 56 7.35 -8.72 -2.63
N GLN A 57 8.62 -8.58 -2.99
CA GLN A 57 9.67 -9.52 -2.62
C GLN A 57 11.04 -8.85 -2.58
N ARG A 58 11.46 -8.36 -1.40
CA ARG A 58 12.77 -7.72 -1.17
C ARG A 58 13.21 -7.84 0.29
N ASN A 59 14.49 -7.53 0.54
CA ASN A 59 14.99 -7.32 1.89
C ASN A 59 14.49 -5.97 2.42
N TYR A 60 13.69 -5.97 3.47
CA TYR A 60 13.23 -4.77 4.15
C TYR A 60 14.38 -4.11 4.93
N LEU A 61 14.55 -2.78 4.74
CA LEU A 61 15.70 -1.98 5.19
C LEU A 61 17.06 -2.59 4.82
N GLY A 62 17.09 -3.40 3.75
CA GLY A 62 18.27 -4.16 3.34
C GLY A 62 18.60 -5.38 4.21
N ILE A 63 17.87 -5.63 5.31
CA ILE A 63 18.24 -6.62 6.33
C ILE A 63 17.34 -7.87 6.29
N VAL A 64 16.02 -7.69 6.21
CA VAL A 64 15.05 -8.77 6.49
C VAL A 64 14.38 -9.24 5.21
N PRO A 65 14.57 -10.49 4.75
CA PRO A 65 13.84 -11.02 3.61
C PRO A 65 12.34 -11.00 3.88
N CYS A 66 11.60 -10.29 3.04
CA CYS A 66 10.16 -10.12 3.16
C CYS A 66 9.48 -10.40 1.82
N LYS A 67 8.34 -11.11 1.88
CA LYS A 67 7.47 -11.36 0.73
C LYS A 67 6.01 -11.12 1.10
N ALA A 68 5.28 -10.40 0.26
CA ALA A 68 3.84 -10.20 0.39
C ALA A 68 3.12 -10.64 -0.89
N SER A 69 1.98 -11.30 -0.71
CA SER A 69 1.20 -11.84 -1.80
C SER A 69 -0.30 -11.70 -1.56
N LEU A 70 -1.06 -11.52 -2.64
CA LEU A 70 -2.52 -11.57 -2.65
C LEU A 70 -2.93 -12.94 -3.14
N HIS A 71 -3.54 -13.73 -2.28
CA HIS A 71 -4.18 -14.97 -2.66
C HIS A 71 -5.67 -14.72 -2.84
N TYR A 72 -6.21 -14.96 -4.04
CA TYR A 72 -7.63 -14.84 -4.31
C TYR A 72 -8.17 -16.12 -4.91
N ARG A 73 -9.34 -16.50 -4.41
CA ARG A 73 -9.96 -17.77 -4.74
C ARG A 73 -11.47 -17.69 -4.63
N ARG A 74 -12.16 -18.65 -5.23
CA ARG A 74 -13.60 -18.81 -4.97
C ARG A 74 -13.85 -19.08 -3.48
N ALA A 75 -14.93 -18.51 -2.94
CA ALA A 75 -15.39 -18.85 -1.60
C ALA A 75 -15.69 -20.36 -1.50
N THR A 76 -15.29 -20.98 -0.39
CA THR A 76 -15.40 -22.44 -0.20
C THR A 76 -16.69 -22.83 0.53
N GLU A 77 -17.29 -21.88 1.23
CA GLU A 77 -18.52 -22.06 1.98
C GLU A 77 -19.70 -22.24 1.02
N PRO A 78 -20.46 -23.35 1.12
CA PRO A 78 -21.53 -23.67 0.16
C PRO A 78 -22.55 -22.54 -0.04
N GLU A 79 -22.81 -21.74 1.00
CA GLU A 79 -23.82 -20.69 0.97
C GLU A 79 -23.42 -19.45 0.14
N ILE A 80 -22.13 -19.27 -0.11
CA ILE A 80 -21.57 -18.14 -0.88
C ILE A 80 -20.61 -18.59 -1.98
N ALA A 81 -20.39 -19.89 -2.17
CA ALA A 81 -19.47 -20.42 -3.17
C ALA A 81 -19.83 -19.99 -4.60
N GLU A 82 -21.09 -19.65 -4.85
CA GLU A 82 -21.56 -19.08 -6.11
C GLU A 82 -21.59 -17.55 -6.05
N GLY A 83 -20.95 -16.91 -7.02
CA GLY A 83 -20.93 -15.45 -7.12
C GLY A 83 -20.03 -14.74 -6.10
N VAL A 84 -19.23 -15.44 -5.29
CA VAL A 84 -18.28 -14.80 -4.37
C VAL A 84 -16.84 -15.30 -4.61
N ILE A 85 -15.95 -14.34 -4.74
CA ILE A 85 -14.49 -14.52 -4.74
C ILE A 85 -13.98 -13.87 -3.46
N VAL A 86 -13.18 -14.61 -2.71
CA VAL A 86 -12.51 -14.10 -1.52
C VAL A 86 -11.05 -13.85 -1.82
N TYR A 87 -10.47 -12.83 -1.18
CA TYR A 87 -9.04 -12.60 -1.20
C TYR A 87 -8.47 -12.54 0.21
N GLU A 88 -7.23 -12.96 0.36
CA GLU A 88 -6.44 -12.82 1.58
C GLU A 88 -5.06 -12.31 1.21
N ILE A 89 -4.51 -11.47 2.09
CA ILE A 89 -3.15 -11.01 1.94
C ILE A 89 -2.29 -11.91 2.81
N CYS A 90 -1.37 -12.60 2.16
CA CYS A 90 -0.40 -13.47 2.80
C CYS A 90 0.93 -12.75 2.86
N ALA A 91 1.72 -13.10 3.88
CA ALA A 91 3.08 -12.66 3.91
C ALA A 91 3.99 -13.55 4.71
N GLU A 92 5.23 -13.55 4.25
CA GLU A 92 6.29 -14.44 4.68
C GLU A 92 7.47 -13.55 5.08
N VAL A 93 7.95 -13.77 6.30
CA VAL A 93 8.92 -12.91 6.98
C VAL A 93 9.84 -13.82 7.74
N ASP A 94 11.12 -13.82 7.38
CA ASP A 94 12.11 -14.65 8.06
C ASP A 94 12.64 -13.92 9.31
N GLY A 95 12.04 -14.16 10.48
CA GLY A 95 12.56 -13.69 11.78
C GLY A 95 11.52 -13.53 12.91
N GLU A 96 11.81 -14.05 14.11
CA GLU A 96 10.89 -14.06 15.28
C GLU A 96 10.58 -12.68 15.87
N LEU A 97 11.50 -11.70 15.76
CA LEU A 97 11.34 -10.36 16.35
C LEU A 97 10.60 -9.36 15.45
N LEU A 98 10.33 -9.72 14.19
CA LEU A 98 9.88 -8.80 13.13
C LEU A 98 8.48 -9.14 12.58
N GLU A 99 7.80 -10.17 13.10
CA GLU A 99 6.51 -10.64 12.57
C GLU A 99 5.42 -9.56 12.62
N SER A 100 5.30 -8.83 13.73
CA SER A 100 4.32 -7.74 13.91
C SER A 100 4.61 -6.54 13.00
N PHE A 101 5.88 -6.31 12.71
CA PHE A 101 6.34 -5.17 11.94
C PHE A 101 6.25 -5.42 10.44
N ALA A 102 6.57 -6.64 10.03
CA ALA A 102 6.28 -7.08 8.68
C ALA A 102 4.76 -7.12 8.40
N LYS A 103 3.91 -7.49 9.37
CA LYS A 103 2.44 -7.27 9.30
C LYS A 103 2.07 -5.82 8.96
N ALA A 104 2.73 -4.83 9.57
CA ALA A 104 2.55 -3.43 9.21
C ALA A 104 3.01 -3.13 7.77
N ILE A 105 4.16 -3.65 7.34
CA ILE A 105 4.69 -3.51 5.97
C ILE A 105 3.75 -4.11 4.92
N ILE A 106 3.08 -5.22 5.22
CA ILE A 106 2.15 -5.90 4.32
C ILE A 106 0.86 -5.09 4.17
N VAL A 107 0.33 -4.59 5.28
CA VAL A 107 -0.79 -3.64 5.27
C VAL A 107 -0.42 -2.39 4.47
N SER A 108 0.83 -1.94 4.59
CA SER A 108 1.37 -0.77 3.89
C SER A 108 1.49 -0.96 2.39
N ALA A 109 2.08 -2.08 1.96
CA ALA A 109 2.22 -2.42 0.56
C ALA A 109 0.86 -2.71 -0.10
N VAL A 110 -0.11 -3.25 0.65
CA VAL A 110 -1.49 -3.41 0.18
C VAL A 110 -2.18 -2.07 0.03
N ILE A 111 -2.06 -1.16 0.99
CA ILE A 111 -2.69 0.16 0.90
C ILE A 111 -2.04 0.97 -0.23
N ALA A 112 -0.73 0.90 -0.40
CA ALA A 112 -0.05 1.50 -1.55
C ALA A 112 -0.47 0.87 -2.88
N ALA A 113 -0.62 -0.46 -2.95
CA ALA A 113 -1.12 -1.14 -4.14
C ALA A 113 -2.56 -0.77 -4.47
N LEU A 114 -3.44 -0.70 -3.46
CA LEU A 114 -4.83 -0.29 -3.59
C LEU A 114 -4.95 1.19 -3.98
N ALA A 115 -4.16 2.07 -3.38
CA ALA A 115 -4.10 3.49 -3.74
C ALA A 115 -3.56 3.69 -5.15
N ALA A 116 -2.53 2.94 -5.55
CA ALA A 116 -1.99 2.96 -6.92
C ALA A 116 -2.99 2.39 -7.94
N LEU A 117 -3.74 1.34 -7.58
CA LEU A 117 -4.83 0.79 -8.40
C LEU A 117 -5.97 1.80 -8.56
N ALA A 118 -6.37 2.47 -7.48
CA ALA A 118 -7.38 3.53 -7.52
C ALA A 118 -6.91 4.73 -8.36
N ALA A 119 -5.67 5.18 -8.17
CA ALA A 119 -5.04 6.23 -8.96
C ALA A 119 -4.89 5.86 -10.45
N ALA A 120 -4.55 4.61 -10.76
CA ALA A 120 -4.46 4.12 -12.13
C ALA A 120 -5.83 3.97 -12.80
N ALA A 121 -6.88 3.62 -12.05
CA ALA A 121 -8.26 3.59 -12.55
C ALA A 121 -8.74 5.01 -12.93
N VAL A 122 -8.43 6.03 -12.11
CA VAL A 122 -8.70 7.44 -12.40
C VAL A 122 -7.97 7.93 -13.66
N ILE A 123 -6.71 7.56 -13.87
CA ILE A 123 -5.93 7.98 -15.07
C ILE A 123 -6.48 7.32 -16.36
N ILE A 124 -6.94 6.07 -16.29
CA ILE A 124 -7.40 5.32 -17.46
C ILE A 124 -8.84 5.70 -17.87
N PHE A 125 -9.70 6.06 -16.90
CA PHE A 125 -11.13 6.33 -17.16
C PHE A 125 -11.56 7.80 -16.97
N GLY A 126 -10.85 8.62 -16.19
CA GLY A 126 -11.21 10.00 -15.84
C GLY A 126 -10.33 11.11 -16.44
N GLY A 127 -9.32 10.79 -17.27
CA GLY A 127 -8.55 11.80 -18.02
C GLY A 127 -7.74 12.80 -17.17
N GLY A 128 -7.62 12.58 -15.85
CA GLY A 128 -6.83 13.38 -14.94
C GLY A 128 -5.36 12.93 -14.93
N VAL A 129 -4.45 13.83 -15.32
CA VAL A 129 -3.01 13.63 -15.11
C VAL A 129 -2.78 13.84 -13.61
N LEU A 130 -2.61 12.75 -12.85
CA LEU A 130 -2.04 12.87 -11.51
C LEU A 130 -0.60 13.38 -11.69
N GLY A 131 -0.42 14.68 -11.43
CA GLY A 131 0.90 15.19 -11.07
C GLY A 131 1.42 14.41 -9.87
N PRO A 132 2.74 14.43 -9.59
CA PRO A 132 3.29 13.73 -8.44
C PRO A 132 2.47 14.09 -7.21
N ALA A 133 1.83 13.10 -6.59
CA ALA A 133 1.10 13.32 -5.36
C ALA A 133 2.10 13.92 -4.37
N VAL A 134 1.94 15.21 -4.06
CA VAL A 134 2.69 15.84 -2.98
C VAL A 134 2.11 15.23 -1.72
N LEU A 135 2.74 14.17 -1.25
CA LEU A 135 2.40 13.56 0.02
C LEU A 135 2.78 14.56 1.10
N VAL A 136 1.77 15.21 1.67
CA VAL A 136 1.97 16.10 2.82
C VAL A 136 1.85 15.23 4.05
N PHE A 137 3.00 14.79 4.56
CA PHE A 137 3.10 14.15 5.85
C PHE A 137 4.06 14.91 6.76
N ASN A 138 3.67 15.08 8.03
CA ASN A 138 4.57 15.39 9.13
C ASN A 138 5.43 14.16 9.43
N SER A 139 6.73 14.37 9.56
CA SER A 139 7.64 13.36 10.09
C SER A 139 7.28 12.98 11.53
N PRO A 140 7.51 11.72 11.94
CA PRO A 140 7.33 11.28 13.32
C PRO A 140 8.51 11.69 14.23
N MET A 141 9.60 12.27 13.72
CA MET A 141 10.77 12.61 14.51
C MET A 141 10.45 13.62 15.62
N GLY A 142 10.89 13.32 16.84
CA GLY A 142 10.63 14.14 18.02
C GLY A 142 11.70 15.22 18.25
N GLY A 143 12.94 14.97 17.83
CA GLY A 143 14.08 15.84 18.01
C GLY A 143 15.12 15.71 16.90
N SER A 144 16.17 16.51 17.03
CA SER A 144 17.25 16.57 16.05
C SER A 144 18.23 15.40 16.19
N VAL A 145 18.79 14.93 15.07
CA VAL A 145 19.77 13.83 15.01
C VAL A 145 21.06 14.36 14.37
N GLY A 146 22.22 14.04 14.92
CA GLY A 146 23.51 14.52 14.38
C GLY A 146 24.53 14.92 15.45
N PRO A 147 25.75 15.36 15.07
CA PRO A 147 26.82 15.75 16.00
C PRO A 147 26.45 16.81 17.05
N SER A 148 25.39 17.58 16.84
CA SER A 148 24.86 18.56 17.80
C SER A 148 23.35 18.41 18.04
N GLY A 149 22.77 17.29 17.61
CA GLY A 149 21.36 17.01 17.81
C GLY A 149 21.05 16.44 19.20
N ASP A 150 19.76 16.35 19.50
CA ASP A 150 19.24 15.71 20.71
C ASP A 150 19.63 14.23 20.77
N ASN A 151 19.70 13.58 19.59
CA ASN A 151 20.03 12.17 19.41
C ASN A 151 19.20 11.26 20.32
N ASP A 152 17.89 11.51 20.38
CA ASP A 152 16.98 10.55 20.99
C ASP A 152 17.17 9.18 20.33
N PRO A 153 17.39 8.09 21.11
CA PRO A 153 17.71 6.80 20.52
C PRO A 153 16.68 6.29 19.52
N GLN A 154 15.39 6.64 19.64
CA GLN A 154 14.37 6.23 18.66
C GLN A 154 14.50 7.01 17.35
N ASP A 155 14.70 8.32 17.43
CA ASP A 155 14.92 9.17 16.24
C ASP A 155 16.19 8.75 15.49
N VAL A 156 17.25 8.41 16.23
CA VAL A 156 18.51 7.93 15.62
C VAL A 156 18.29 6.62 14.87
N ARG A 157 17.57 5.65 15.46
CA ARG A 157 17.28 4.36 14.81
C ARG A 157 16.39 4.52 13.60
N TYR A 158 15.42 5.44 13.69
CA TYR A 158 14.57 5.81 12.58
C TYR A 158 15.39 6.32 11.38
N VAL A 159 16.29 7.27 11.62
CA VAL A 159 17.19 7.79 10.57
C VAL A 159 18.13 6.70 10.06
N GLN A 160 18.72 5.87 10.93
CA GLN A 160 19.57 4.74 10.52
C GLN A 160 18.83 3.74 9.63
N ALA A 161 17.55 3.47 9.90
CA ALA A 161 16.71 2.61 9.08
C ALA A 161 16.48 3.21 7.68
N LEU A 162 16.07 4.48 7.59
CA LEU A 162 15.86 5.16 6.31
C LEU A 162 17.16 5.23 5.48
N LEU A 163 18.30 5.52 6.12
CA LEU A 163 19.61 5.50 5.48
C LEU A 163 19.98 4.11 4.97
N ASN A 164 19.71 3.05 5.75
CA ASN A 164 19.98 1.68 5.31
C ASN A 164 19.14 1.27 4.11
N ASP A 165 17.88 1.69 4.03
CA ASP A 165 17.04 1.46 2.85
C ASP A 165 17.63 2.13 1.59
N TRP A 166 18.01 3.40 1.69
CA TRP A 166 18.68 4.10 0.61
C TRP A 166 20.02 3.46 0.23
N ARG A 167 20.87 3.13 1.21
CA ARG A 167 22.17 2.47 0.98
C ARG A 167 21.99 1.12 0.30
N ALA A 168 21.03 0.31 0.75
CA ALA A 168 20.70 -0.95 0.10
C ALA A 168 20.30 -0.74 -1.37
N SER A 169 19.47 0.27 -1.65
CA SER A 169 19.00 0.58 -3.01
C SER A 169 20.12 1.02 -3.95
N THR A 170 21.20 1.59 -3.42
CA THR A 170 22.37 2.09 -4.16
C THR A 170 23.58 1.14 -4.10
N GLY A 171 23.44 -0.03 -3.46
CA GLY A 171 24.52 -1.02 -3.31
C GLY A 171 25.58 -0.68 -2.25
N GLY A 172 25.29 0.27 -1.35
CA GLY A 172 26.13 0.64 -0.22
C GLY A 172 26.09 -0.38 0.93
N SER A 173 27.12 -0.36 1.77
CA SER A 173 27.20 -1.18 2.99
C SER A 173 26.23 -0.66 4.06
N LEU A 174 25.47 -1.54 4.70
CA LEU A 174 24.54 -1.17 5.76
C LEU A 174 25.29 -0.73 7.03
N ILE A 175 24.74 0.27 7.71
CA ILE A 175 25.18 0.75 9.02
C ILE A 175 24.39 0.03 10.12
N ALA A 176 24.89 0.06 11.36
CA ALA A 176 24.15 -0.49 12.50
C ALA A 176 22.89 0.35 12.82
N ILE A 177 21.78 -0.33 13.14
CA ILE A 177 20.57 0.30 13.71
C ILE A 177 20.62 0.08 15.22
N ASP A 178 21.30 0.98 15.93
CA ASP A 178 21.62 0.84 17.35
C ASP A 178 21.16 2.04 18.21
N GLY A 179 20.69 3.12 17.58
CA GLY A 179 20.28 4.34 18.27
C GLY A 179 21.45 5.18 18.76
N SER A 180 22.66 4.91 18.28
CA SER A 180 23.84 5.72 18.52
C SER A 180 24.28 6.40 17.22
N PHE A 181 24.25 7.74 17.20
CA PHE A 181 24.65 8.49 16.01
C PHE A 181 26.18 8.55 15.91
N SER A 182 26.75 7.57 15.21
CA SER A 182 28.20 7.40 15.03
C SER A 182 28.74 8.18 13.82
N GLU A 183 30.06 8.18 13.63
CA GLU A 183 30.71 8.71 12.43
C GLU A 183 30.22 8.00 11.15
N GLU A 184 29.84 6.72 11.25
CA GLU A 184 29.28 5.97 10.14
C GLU A 184 27.89 6.49 9.75
N SER A 185 27.03 6.77 10.74
CA SER A 185 25.72 7.40 10.50
C SER A 185 25.87 8.80 9.92
N ALA A 186 26.82 9.59 10.43
CA ALA A 186 27.10 10.95 9.94
C ALA A 186 27.58 10.94 8.49
N GLY A 187 28.51 10.04 8.16
CA GLY A 187 29.00 9.87 6.79
C GLY A 187 27.90 9.41 5.84
N ALA A 188 27.09 8.43 6.25
CA ALA A 188 25.95 7.96 5.45
C ALA A 188 24.92 9.07 5.16
N LEU A 189 24.65 9.94 6.14
CA LEU A 189 23.73 11.06 5.96
C LEU A 189 24.31 12.14 5.03
N SER A 190 25.60 12.47 5.18
CA SER A 190 26.27 13.43 4.29
C SER A 190 26.34 12.91 2.84
N ASP A 191 26.62 11.62 2.65
CA ASP A 191 26.57 10.96 1.34
C ASP A 191 25.18 11.08 0.71
N PHE A 192 24.12 10.82 1.50
CA PHE A 192 22.74 10.96 1.05
C PHE A 192 22.42 12.39 0.61
N GLN A 193 22.73 13.38 1.45
CA GLN A 193 22.50 14.80 1.16
C GLN A 193 23.19 15.25 -0.13
N SER A 194 24.45 14.83 -0.30
CA SER A 194 25.24 15.11 -1.50
C SER A 194 24.59 14.52 -2.77
N VAL A 195 24.14 13.27 -2.72
CA VAL A 195 23.47 12.60 -3.85
C VAL A 195 22.11 13.23 -4.15
N ALA A 196 21.37 13.62 -3.13
CA ALA A 196 20.09 14.31 -3.26
C ALA A 196 20.22 15.78 -3.72
N GLY A 197 21.44 16.33 -3.76
CA GLY A 197 21.68 17.74 -4.11
C GLY A 197 21.22 18.71 -3.03
N LEU A 198 21.17 18.26 -1.78
CA LEU A 198 20.80 19.04 -0.60
C LEU A 198 22.03 19.71 0.02
N GLU A 199 21.78 20.68 0.90
CA GLU A 199 22.84 21.26 1.72
C GLU A 199 23.44 20.20 2.65
N ASP A 200 24.77 20.06 2.63
CA ASP A 200 25.48 19.20 3.57
C ASP A 200 25.49 19.87 4.95
N THR A 201 24.74 19.31 5.87
CA THR A 201 24.59 19.80 7.24
C THR A 201 25.65 19.20 8.18
N ALA A 202 26.75 18.70 7.62
CA ALA A 202 27.79 17.96 8.32
C ALA A 202 27.21 16.75 9.08
N GLY A 203 26.28 16.03 8.44
CA GLY A 203 25.63 14.86 9.01
C GLY A 203 24.62 15.17 10.12
N SER A 204 23.89 16.29 10.02
CA SER A 204 22.81 16.63 10.96
C SER A 204 21.44 16.65 10.29
N LEU A 205 20.39 16.36 11.05
CA LEU A 205 19.02 16.34 10.60
C LEU A 205 18.14 17.00 11.67
N THR A 206 17.39 18.04 11.29
CA THR A 206 16.38 18.65 12.16
C THR A 206 14.99 18.30 11.64
N PRO A 207 14.01 18.04 12.53
CA PRO A 207 12.63 17.86 12.11
C PRO A 207 12.12 19.04 11.28
N GLY A 208 11.49 18.75 10.15
CA GLY A 208 10.99 19.71 9.17
C GLY A 208 12.00 20.18 8.14
N ASP A 209 13.27 19.77 8.22
CA ASP A 209 14.28 20.14 7.24
C ASP A 209 14.10 19.35 5.93
N PRO A 210 14.51 19.91 4.77
CA PRO A 210 14.36 19.24 3.47
C PRO A 210 15.01 17.85 3.38
N THR A 211 16.07 17.60 4.15
CA THR A 211 16.74 16.29 4.18
C THR A 211 15.84 15.21 4.76
N GLU A 212 15.03 15.53 5.77
CA GLU A 212 14.11 14.58 6.38
C GLU A 212 13.02 14.17 5.39
N THR A 213 12.38 15.16 4.78
CA THR A 213 11.35 14.91 3.76
C THR A 213 11.89 14.08 2.60
N GLU A 214 13.12 14.34 2.15
CA GLU A 214 13.73 13.59 1.04
C GLU A 214 14.09 12.16 1.45
N LEU A 215 14.56 11.92 2.68
CA LEU A 215 14.82 10.57 3.20
C LEU A 215 13.54 9.75 3.26
N GLU A 216 12.48 10.31 3.83
CA GLU A 216 11.18 9.65 3.94
C GLU A 216 10.56 9.40 2.57
N SER A 217 10.61 10.39 1.66
CA SER A 217 10.13 10.25 0.29
C SER A 217 10.91 9.17 -0.47
N THR A 218 12.24 9.15 -0.35
CA THR A 218 13.10 8.12 -0.96
C THR A 218 12.71 6.73 -0.46
N HIS A 219 12.50 6.58 0.85
CA HIS A 219 12.08 5.32 1.43
C HIS A 219 10.72 4.85 0.91
N LEU A 220 9.72 5.74 0.85
CA LEU A 220 8.40 5.43 0.30
C LEU A 220 8.49 5.08 -1.20
N ASN A 221 9.32 5.79 -1.96
CA ASN A 221 9.57 5.50 -3.37
C ASN A 221 10.23 4.13 -3.56
N ASN A 222 11.20 3.76 -2.72
CA ASN A 222 11.81 2.42 -2.74
C ASN A 222 10.78 1.33 -2.42
N LEU A 223 9.91 1.57 -1.44
CA LEU A 223 8.81 0.67 -1.09
C LEU A 223 7.84 0.48 -2.28
N MET A 224 7.43 1.58 -2.92
CA MET A 224 6.55 1.54 -4.09
C MET A 224 7.21 0.89 -5.30
N ALA A 225 8.49 1.17 -5.56
CA ALA A 225 9.24 0.59 -6.68
C ALA A 225 9.54 -0.91 -6.47
N ALA A 226 9.53 -1.38 -5.22
CA ALA A 226 9.60 -2.79 -4.88
C ALA A 226 8.26 -3.51 -5.08
N ALA A 227 7.15 -2.78 -5.22
CA ALA A 227 5.85 -3.36 -5.49
C ALA A 227 5.71 -3.76 -6.97
N ASP A 228 5.55 -5.06 -7.24
CA ASP A 228 5.21 -5.56 -8.58
C ASP A 228 3.69 -5.61 -8.74
N LEU A 229 3.15 -4.57 -9.36
CA LEU A 229 1.73 -4.47 -9.69
C LEU A 229 1.44 -4.89 -11.15
N SER A 230 2.42 -5.46 -11.86
CA SER A 230 2.24 -5.83 -13.26
C SER A 230 1.22 -6.96 -13.44
N GLU A 231 1.11 -7.87 -12.48
CA GLU A 231 0.09 -8.91 -12.45
C GLU A 231 -1.30 -8.40 -12.00
N PHE A 232 -1.36 -7.19 -11.41
CA PHE A 232 -2.61 -6.50 -11.11
C PHE A 232 -3.20 -5.74 -12.31
N ARG A 233 -2.53 -5.79 -13.48
CA ARG A 233 -3.06 -5.23 -14.72
C ARG A 233 -4.40 -5.91 -15.04
N PRO A 234 -5.52 -5.18 -15.03
CA PRO A 234 -6.80 -5.80 -15.15
C PRO A 234 -7.12 -6.03 -16.62
N GLU A 235 -6.72 -7.17 -17.18
CA GLU A 235 -7.54 -7.78 -18.22
C GLU A 235 -8.76 -8.41 -17.53
N GLY A 236 -9.81 -7.61 -17.32
CA GLY A 236 -11.14 -8.07 -16.87
C GLY A 236 -11.57 -7.72 -15.44
N LEU A 237 -10.70 -7.15 -14.59
CA LEU A 237 -11.07 -6.68 -13.23
C LEU A 237 -11.56 -5.22 -13.22
N GLY A 238 -11.05 -4.39 -14.13
CA GLY A 238 -11.41 -2.97 -14.27
C GLY A 238 -12.83 -2.78 -14.78
N ASP A 239 -13.25 -3.60 -15.75
CA ASP A 239 -14.61 -3.57 -16.31
C ASP A 239 -15.69 -4.06 -15.33
N VAL A 240 -15.32 -4.82 -14.29
CA VAL A 240 -16.27 -5.49 -13.38
C VAL A 240 -16.39 -4.79 -12.03
N VAL A 241 -15.34 -4.08 -11.58
CA VAL A 241 -15.29 -3.47 -10.24
C VAL A 241 -15.31 -1.93 -10.28
N PHE A 242 -14.79 -1.31 -11.34
CA PHE A 242 -14.55 0.15 -11.40
C PHE A 242 -15.00 0.77 -12.75
N GLY A 243 -15.93 0.13 -13.46
CA GLY A 243 -16.50 0.71 -14.67
C GLY A 243 -17.22 2.04 -14.36
N PRO A 244 -17.27 2.99 -15.32
CA PRO A 244 -17.95 4.26 -15.11
C PRO A 244 -19.39 4.00 -14.66
N ASP A 245 -19.80 4.69 -13.59
CA ASP A 245 -21.19 4.67 -13.13
C ASP A 245 -22.08 5.11 -14.31
N PRO A 246 -22.97 4.24 -14.84
CA PRO A 246 -23.81 4.57 -15.99
C PRO A 246 -24.74 5.76 -15.73
N ASP A 247 -24.85 6.19 -14.47
CA ASP A 247 -25.82 7.19 -14.01
C ASP A 247 -25.25 8.61 -14.01
N GLY A 248 -23.94 8.80 -14.25
CA GLY A 248 -23.32 10.11 -14.48
C GLY A 248 -23.38 11.08 -13.29
N VAL A 249 -23.44 10.57 -12.07
CA VAL A 249 -23.28 11.39 -10.87
C VAL A 249 -21.79 11.65 -10.69
N ASP A 250 -21.43 12.94 -10.69
CA ASP A 250 -20.06 13.44 -10.53
C ASP A 250 -19.60 13.21 -9.08
N THR A 251 -19.29 11.95 -8.72
CA THR A 251 -18.74 11.55 -7.41
C THR A 251 -17.21 11.55 -7.39
N GLU A 252 -16.57 11.78 -8.54
CA GLU A 252 -15.12 11.64 -8.73
C GLU A 252 -14.29 12.54 -7.79
N LEU A 253 -14.77 13.75 -7.48
CA LEU A 253 -14.04 14.70 -6.63
C LEU A 253 -14.08 14.39 -5.12
N GLU A 254 -15.18 13.83 -4.61
CA GLU A 254 -15.28 13.47 -3.19
C GLU A 254 -14.55 12.15 -2.91
N GLU A 255 -14.64 11.17 -3.81
CA GLU A 255 -13.96 9.88 -3.68
C GLU A 255 -12.42 10.01 -3.81
N GLU A 256 -11.92 10.88 -4.69
CA GLU A 256 -10.47 11.14 -4.81
C GLU A 256 -9.89 11.81 -3.56
N GLN A 257 -10.61 12.76 -2.95
CA GLN A 257 -10.17 13.41 -1.71
C GLN A 257 -10.16 12.44 -0.52
N ASP A 258 -11.14 11.54 -0.43
CA ASP A 258 -11.21 10.52 0.60
C ASP A 258 -10.06 9.50 0.46
N LEU A 259 -9.74 9.09 -0.76
CA LEU A 259 -8.62 8.19 -1.04
C LEU A 259 -7.26 8.82 -0.74
N GLN A 260 -7.06 10.08 -1.14
CA GLN A 260 -5.83 10.80 -0.85
C GLN A 260 -5.66 11.04 0.66
N THR A 261 -6.74 11.36 1.37
CA THR A 261 -6.74 11.53 2.83
C THR A 261 -6.46 10.21 3.54
N ALA A 262 -7.08 9.12 3.11
CA ALA A 262 -6.82 7.79 3.64
C ALA A 262 -5.37 7.36 3.39
N PHE A 263 -4.83 7.62 2.19
CA PHE A 263 -3.45 7.33 1.86
C PHE A 263 -2.46 8.14 2.71
N ASN A 264 -2.68 9.44 2.87
CA ASN A 264 -1.84 10.29 3.72
C ASN A 264 -1.89 9.84 5.19
N THR A 265 -3.08 9.53 5.71
CA THR A 265 -3.27 8.99 7.08
C THR A 265 -2.54 7.67 7.27
N PHE A 266 -2.55 6.84 6.24
CA PHE A 266 -1.85 5.58 6.23
C PHE A 266 -0.33 5.76 6.23
N VAL A 267 0.22 6.59 5.33
CA VAL A 267 1.66 6.90 5.27
C VAL A 267 2.15 7.47 6.60
N GLN A 268 1.37 8.35 7.21
CA GLN A 268 1.60 8.88 8.56
C GLN A 268 1.75 7.78 9.60
N GLN A 269 0.75 6.89 9.69
CA GLN A 269 0.77 5.80 10.66
C GLN A 269 1.96 4.87 10.41
N TYR A 270 2.28 4.59 9.15
CA TYR A 270 3.43 3.77 8.79
C TYR A 270 4.76 4.36 9.28
N LEU A 271 5.03 5.64 9.00
CA LEU A 271 6.28 6.27 9.44
C LEU A 271 6.36 6.32 10.97
N GLN A 272 5.23 6.57 11.64
CA GLN A 272 5.15 6.55 13.09
C GLN A 272 5.44 5.16 13.68
N ASP A 273 4.89 4.10 13.07
CA ASP A 273 5.13 2.72 13.48
C ASP A 273 6.59 2.33 13.23
N LEU A 274 7.17 2.76 12.11
CA LEU A 274 8.59 2.58 11.79
C LEU A 274 9.47 3.16 12.91
N ARG A 275 9.27 4.42 13.28
CA ARG A 275 10.02 5.08 14.37
C ARG A 275 9.90 4.35 15.71
N ASN A 276 8.73 3.80 16.02
CA ASN A 276 8.47 3.20 17.33
C ASN A 276 9.09 1.81 17.50
N VAL A 277 9.38 1.12 16.41
CA VAL A 277 9.77 -0.30 16.42
C VAL A 277 11.27 -0.52 16.24
N VAL A 278 11.96 0.39 15.56
CA VAL A 278 13.42 0.33 15.39
C VAL A 278 14.14 0.63 16.70
#